data_AF-A0A2M8EM30-F1
#
_entry.id   AF-A0A2M8EM30-F1
#
_cell.length_a   1.000
_cell.length_b   1.000
_cell.length_c   1.000
_cell.angle_alpha   90.00
_cell.angle_beta   90.00
_cell.angle_gamma   90.00
#
_symmetry.space_group_name_H-M   'P 1'
#
loop_
_entity.id
_entity.type
_entity.pdbx_description
1 polymer ?
#
loop_
_entity_poly.entity_id
_entity_poly.type
_entity_poly.pdbx_seq_one_letter_code
_entity_poly.pdbx_strand_id
1 'polypeptide(L)'
;MLKYVSIMNKKLKLPKILFSFLLIALIFSINAHATNAEVISKEAPFIEVSNDVSIQENKNTDVYVIGDNVNVEKEIAGDFFAIGKKITINSPIKGSAHLVAEQITVNAPISGSLLYIADNVYISTLGEIEKDAYGLTNKLVLDG
;
A
#
# COMPACT_ATOMS: atom_id res chain seq x y z
N MET A 1 36.24 -77.03 -20.24
CA MET A 1 37.40 -76.15 -19.99
C MET A 1 36.91 -74.71 -19.95
N LEU A 2 36.70 -74.15 -18.75
CA LEU A 2 36.19 -72.79 -18.52
C LEU A 2 37.38 -71.85 -18.24
N LYS A 3 37.48 -70.72 -18.93
CA LYS A 3 38.43 -69.64 -18.58
C LYS A 3 37.65 -68.48 -17.94
N TYR A 4 37.97 -68.23 -16.67
CA TYR A 4 37.52 -67.07 -15.89
C TYR A 4 37.93 -65.76 -16.60
N VAL A 5 36.96 -64.89 -16.85
CA VAL A 5 37.20 -63.51 -17.32
C VAL A 5 37.50 -62.64 -16.09
N SER A 6 38.72 -62.11 -16.04
CA SER A 6 39.18 -61.19 -14.99
C SER A 6 38.66 -59.78 -15.28
N ILE A 7 37.74 -59.28 -14.44
CA ILE A 7 37.23 -57.91 -14.52
C ILE A 7 38.19 -57.00 -13.76
N MET A 8 38.99 -56.23 -14.49
CA MET A 8 39.94 -55.25 -13.95
C MET A 8 39.21 -54.09 -13.24
N ASN A 9 39.45 -53.96 -11.93
CA ASN A 9 38.99 -52.86 -11.09
C ASN A 9 39.90 -51.62 -11.31
N LYS A 10 39.66 -50.82 -12.36
CA LYS A 10 40.39 -49.56 -12.57
C LYS A 10 39.95 -48.53 -11.52
N LYS A 11 40.76 -48.31 -10.48
CA LYS A 11 40.57 -47.22 -9.51
C LYS A 11 40.51 -45.89 -10.25
N LEU A 12 39.34 -45.24 -10.24
CA LEU A 12 39.09 -43.94 -10.86
C LEU A 12 39.92 -42.88 -10.12
N LYS A 13 41.00 -42.38 -10.74
CA LYS A 13 41.80 -41.29 -10.19
C LYS A 13 41.17 -39.97 -10.62
N LEU A 14 40.28 -39.39 -9.80
CA LEU A 14 39.75 -38.06 -10.09
C LEU A 14 40.91 -37.05 -10.10
N PRO A 15 41.08 -36.25 -11.17
CA PRO A 15 42.12 -35.23 -11.21
C PRO A 15 41.81 -34.15 -10.17
N LYS A 16 42.82 -33.67 -9.46
CA LYS A 16 42.68 -32.65 -8.39
C LYS A 16 41.94 -31.39 -8.86
N ILE A 17 42.06 -31.08 -10.15
CA ILE A 17 41.36 -29.97 -10.81
C ILE A 17 39.84 -30.19 -10.83
N LEU A 18 39.37 -31.41 -11.12
CA LEU A 18 37.94 -31.74 -11.11
C LEU A 18 37.35 -31.69 -9.69
N PHE A 19 38.15 -32.10 -8.69
CA PHE A 19 37.77 -31.99 -7.28
C PHE A 19 37.70 -30.52 -6.81
N SER A 20 38.66 -29.69 -7.24
CA SER A 20 38.64 -28.25 -6.97
C SER A 20 37.45 -27.55 -7.64
N PHE A 21 37.08 -27.98 -8.85
CA PHE A 21 35.93 -27.43 -9.59
C PHE A 21 34.61 -27.79 -8.91
N LEU A 22 34.48 -29.01 -8.40
CA LEU A 22 33.32 -29.47 -7.61
C LEU A 22 33.16 -28.67 -6.31
N LEU A 23 34.27 -28.34 -5.64
CA LEU A 23 34.26 -27.56 -4.40
C LEU A 23 33.81 -26.11 -4.64
N ILE A 24 34.25 -25.50 -5.75
CA ILE A 24 33.81 -24.16 -6.17
C ILE A 24 32.31 -24.15 -6.53
N ALA A 25 31.82 -25.18 -7.23
CA ALA A 25 30.40 -25.31 -7.56
C ALA A 25 29.49 -25.45 -6.31
N LEU A 26 30.00 -26.10 -5.25
CA LEU A 26 29.30 -26.17 -3.96
C LEU A 26 29.17 -24.78 -3.29
N ILE A 27 30.22 -23.96 -3.36
CA ILE A 27 30.22 -22.60 -2.77
C ILE A 27 29.27 -21.67 -3.53
N PHE A 28 29.06 -21.85 -4.83
CA PHE A 28 28.07 -21.06 -5.58
C PHE A 28 26.61 -21.43 -5.25
N SER A 29 26.36 -22.64 -4.75
CA SER A 29 25.01 -23.15 -4.46
C SER A 29 24.40 -22.59 -3.15
N ILE A 30 25.21 -22.00 -2.27
CA ILE A 30 24.76 -21.39 -1.00
C ILE A 30 24.25 -19.95 -1.15
N ASN A 31 24.32 -19.35 -2.34
CA ASN A 31 23.63 -18.09 -2.64
C ASN A 31 22.16 -18.29 -3.03
N ALA A 32 21.50 -19.30 -2.44
CA ALA A 32 20.05 -19.36 -2.45
C ALA A 32 19.54 -18.13 -1.69
N HIS A 33 19.10 -17.12 -2.45
CA HIS A 33 18.47 -15.93 -1.93
C HIS A 33 17.30 -16.39 -1.04
N ALA A 34 17.46 -16.29 0.27
CA ALA A 34 16.31 -16.27 1.15
C ALA A 34 15.57 -14.98 0.82
N THR A 35 14.57 -15.06 -0.05
CA THR A 35 13.58 -14.00 -0.13
C THR A 35 12.89 -14.05 1.21
N ASN A 36 13.27 -13.19 2.14
CA ASN A 36 12.39 -12.88 3.24
C ASN A 36 11.14 -12.35 2.56
N ALA A 37 10.08 -13.14 2.52
CA ALA A 37 8.77 -12.59 2.28
C ALA A 37 8.61 -11.57 3.40
N GLU A 38 8.77 -10.29 3.06
CA GLU A 38 8.36 -9.22 3.93
C GLU A 38 6.90 -9.55 4.24
N VAL A 39 6.66 -10.02 5.46
CA VAL A 39 5.31 -10.03 5.99
C VAL A 39 5.00 -8.54 6.07
N ILE A 40 4.44 -7.99 5.00
CA ILE A 40 3.80 -6.68 5.03
C ILE A 40 2.60 -6.91 5.95
N SER A 41 2.85 -6.86 7.25
CA SER A 41 1.80 -6.60 8.20
C SER A 41 1.24 -5.27 7.73
N LYS A 42 0.01 -5.28 7.19
CA LYS A 42 -0.71 -4.04 6.89
C LYS A 42 -0.48 -3.12 8.07
N GLU A 43 0.04 -1.92 7.79
CA GLU A 43 0.18 -0.88 8.82
C GLU A 43 -1.16 -0.79 9.55
N ALA A 44 -1.12 -0.82 10.89
CA ALA A 44 -2.34 -0.70 11.68
C ALA A 44 -3.08 0.59 11.28
N PRO A 45 -4.43 0.59 11.28
CA PRO A 45 -5.19 1.77 10.90
C PRO A 45 -4.81 2.95 11.78
N PHE A 46 -4.71 4.13 11.17
CA PHE A 46 -4.52 5.37 11.90
C PHE A 46 -5.87 5.84 12.43
N ILE A 47 -5.97 6.06 13.74
CA ILE A 47 -7.20 6.49 14.41
C ILE A 47 -6.90 7.71 15.25
N GLU A 48 -7.64 8.80 15.03
CA GLU A 48 -7.50 10.04 15.82
C GLU A 48 -8.86 10.63 16.17
N VAL A 49 -9.03 11.04 17.43
CA VAL A 49 -10.21 11.78 17.91
C VAL A 49 -9.72 13.02 18.63
N SER A 50 -9.96 14.18 18.03
CA SER A 50 -9.48 15.49 18.50
C SER A 50 -10.43 16.58 18.00
N ASN A 51 -10.41 17.79 18.57
CA ASN A 51 -11.17 18.90 17.99
C ASN A 51 -10.63 19.31 16.62
N ASP A 52 -9.31 19.33 16.49
CA ASP A 52 -8.61 19.68 15.25
C ASP A 52 -7.68 18.53 14.90
N VAL A 53 -7.88 17.95 13.71
CA VAL A 53 -7.08 16.85 13.15
C VAL A 53 -6.39 17.37 11.89
N SER A 54 -5.06 17.22 11.81
CA SER A 54 -4.26 17.62 10.66
C SER A 54 -3.32 16.49 10.24
N ILE A 55 -3.61 15.84 9.11
CA ILE A 55 -2.78 14.75 8.57
C ILE A 55 -1.61 15.37 7.81
N GLN A 56 -0.48 15.55 8.50
CA GLN A 56 0.72 16.22 7.97
C GLN A 56 1.82 15.27 7.47
N GLU A 57 1.57 13.97 7.53
CA GLU A 57 2.49 12.92 7.06
C GLU A 57 1.71 11.91 6.22
N ASN A 58 2.40 11.29 5.26
CA ASN A 58 1.79 10.23 4.46
C ASN A 58 1.33 9.08 5.38
N LYS A 59 0.13 8.55 5.14
CA LYS A 59 -0.40 7.38 5.84
C LYS A 59 -0.50 6.23 4.85
N ASN A 60 0.28 5.16 5.06
CA ASN A 60 0.23 3.98 4.17
C ASN A 60 -0.85 2.97 4.61
N THR A 61 -1.93 3.45 5.21
CA THR A 61 -3.00 2.66 5.82
C THR A 61 -4.33 3.41 5.74
N ASP A 62 -5.39 2.78 6.22
CA ASP A 62 -6.70 3.38 6.36
C ASP A 62 -6.70 4.38 7.53
N VAL A 63 -7.41 5.49 7.36
CA VAL A 63 -7.44 6.61 8.30
C VAL A 63 -8.87 6.82 8.80
N TYR A 64 -9.05 6.81 10.12
CA TYR A 64 -10.33 7.02 10.79
C TYR A 64 -10.22 8.21 11.74
N VAL A 65 -10.95 9.29 11.47
CA VAL A 65 -10.83 10.53 12.23
C VAL A 65 -12.18 11.10 12.63
N ILE A 66 -12.24 11.64 13.84
CA ILE A 66 -13.38 12.41 14.34
C ILE A 66 -12.84 13.73 14.89
N GLY A 67 -13.31 14.85 14.37
CA GLY A 67 -12.98 16.17 14.89
C GLY A 67 -13.76 17.31 14.26
N ASP A 68 -13.84 18.45 14.94
CA ASP A 68 -14.54 19.64 14.42
C ASP A 68 -13.94 20.10 13.10
N ASN A 69 -12.60 20.18 13.00
CA ASN A 69 -11.89 20.49 11.77
C ASN A 69 -10.92 19.37 11.41
N VAL A 70 -11.05 18.82 10.20
CA VAL A 70 -10.18 17.78 9.67
C VAL A 70 -9.51 18.28 8.39
N ASN A 71 -8.18 18.31 8.37
CA ASN A 71 -7.40 18.73 7.21
C ASN A 71 -6.43 17.63 6.77
N VAL A 72 -6.48 17.24 5.50
CA VAL A 72 -5.57 16.25 4.90
C VAL A 72 -4.53 16.99 4.05
N GLU A 73 -3.32 17.12 4.59
CA GLU A 73 -2.21 17.86 3.97
C GLU A 73 -1.16 16.93 3.31
N LYS A 74 -1.30 15.62 3.51
CA LYS A 74 -0.46 14.57 2.92
C LYS A 74 -1.29 13.37 2.46
N GLU A 75 -0.65 12.53 1.64
CA GLU A 75 -1.31 11.41 0.98
C GLU A 75 -1.81 10.35 1.98
N ILE A 76 -3.00 9.83 1.72
CA ILE A 76 -3.54 8.66 2.40
C ILE A 76 -3.60 7.52 1.36
N ALA A 77 -2.82 6.46 1.57
CA ALA A 77 -2.76 5.33 0.65
C ALA A 77 -3.97 4.38 0.78
N GLY A 78 -4.63 4.37 1.94
CA GLY A 78 -5.83 3.58 2.20
C GLY A 78 -7.13 4.37 2.02
N ASP A 79 -8.19 3.83 2.63
CA ASP A 79 -9.49 4.49 2.70
C ASP A 79 -9.51 5.56 3.82
N PHE A 80 -10.29 6.62 3.62
CA PHE A 80 -10.41 7.73 4.56
C PHE A 80 -11.84 7.83 5.11
N PHE A 81 -11.98 7.72 6.42
CA PHE A 81 -13.24 7.84 7.14
C PHE A 81 -13.15 9.05 8.07
N ALA A 82 -14.04 10.03 7.89
CA ALA A 82 -13.99 11.26 8.68
C ALA A 82 -15.38 11.78 9.06
N ILE A 83 -15.50 12.21 10.31
CA ILE A 83 -16.66 12.93 10.83
C ILE A 83 -16.18 14.27 11.38
N GLY A 84 -16.83 15.37 10.98
CA GLY A 84 -16.50 16.69 11.53
C GLY A 84 -17.49 17.80 11.22
N LYS A 85 -17.18 19.04 11.57
CA LYS A 85 -17.92 20.21 11.06
C LYS A 85 -17.39 20.62 9.70
N LYS A 86 -16.06 20.62 9.56
CA LYS A 86 -15.37 20.93 8.31
C LYS A 86 -14.32 19.88 7.99
N ILE A 87 -14.38 19.34 6.77
CA ILE A 87 -13.38 18.42 6.22
C ILE A 87 -12.78 19.05 4.96
N THR A 88 -11.45 19.22 4.94
CA THR A 88 -10.70 19.73 3.79
C THR A 88 -9.67 18.70 3.34
N ILE A 89 -9.76 18.26 2.08
CA ILE A 89 -8.83 17.30 1.47
C ILE A 89 -7.93 18.05 0.47
N ASN A 90 -6.69 18.31 0.86
CA ASN A 90 -5.69 19.04 0.06
C ASN A 90 -4.63 18.12 -0.57
N SER A 91 -4.70 16.81 -0.31
CA SER A 91 -3.77 15.82 -0.84
C SER A 91 -4.49 14.53 -1.25
N PRO A 92 -3.89 13.72 -2.14
CA PRO A 92 -4.56 12.56 -2.71
C PRO A 92 -4.98 11.52 -1.66
N ILE A 93 -6.13 10.91 -1.90
CA ILE A 93 -6.58 9.70 -1.21
C ILE A 93 -6.60 8.58 -2.26
N LYS A 94 -5.76 7.56 -2.08
CA LYS A 94 -5.65 6.44 -3.02
C LYS A 94 -6.77 5.41 -2.86
N GLY A 95 -7.42 5.38 -1.70
CA GLY A 95 -8.65 4.64 -1.46
C GLY A 95 -9.91 5.46 -1.71
N SER A 96 -11.00 5.05 -1.08
CA SER A 96 -12.29 5.75 -1.05
C SER A 96 -12.37 6.70 0.15
N ALA A 97 -13.22 7.72 0.05
CA ALA A 97 -13.49 8.64 1.15
C ALA A 97 -14.95 8.51 1.62
N HIS A 98 -15.14 8.41 2.93
CA HIS A 98 -16.43 8.27 3.61
C HIS A 98 -16.57 9.41 4.63
N LEU A 99 -17.34 10.43 4.27
CA LEU A 99 -17.30 11.73 4.93
C LEU A 99 -18.67 12.15 5.47
N VAL A 100 -18.71 12.64 6.70
CA VAL A 100 -19.89 13.28 7.29
C VAL A 100 -19.48 14.62 7.87
N ALA A 101 -19.99 15.73 7.33
CA ALA A 101 -19.69 17.06 7.86
C ALA A 101 -20.71 18.13 7.53
N GLU A 102 -20.62 19.32 8.12
CA GLU A 102 -21.40 20.49 7.62
C GLU A 102 -20.82 20.97 6.29
N GLN A 103 -19.49 20.97 6.17
CA GLN A 103 -18.76 21.43 4.99
C GLN A 103 -17.69 20.42 4.57
N ILE A 104 -17.72 20.01 3.30
CA ILE A 104 -16.68 19.19 2.68
C ILE A 104 -16.06 19.97 1.52
N THR A 105 -14.73 20.04 1.51
CA THR A 105 -13.94 20.62 0.42
C THR A 105 -12.95 19.57 -0.09
N VAL A 106 -13.04 19.23 -1.37
CA VAL A 106 -12.15 18.29 -2.05
C VAL A 106 -11.31 19.06 -3.07
N ASN A 107 -10.01 19.22 -2.76
CA ASN A 107 -9.04 19.94 -3.59
C ASN A 107 -7.98 19.04 -4.24
N ALA A 108 -8.12 17.72 -4.08
CA ALA A 108 -7.18 16.74 -4.59
C ALA A 108 -7.90 15.46 -5.01
N PRO A 109 -7.26 14.62 -5.85
CA PRO A 109 -7.90 13.41 -6.35
C PRO A 109 -8.24 12.39 -5.27
N ILE A 110 -9.37 11.71 -5.47
CA ILE A 110 -9.78 10.51 -4.74
C ILE A 110 -9.87 9.38 -5.77
N SER A 111 -8.97 8.40 -5.68
CA SER A 111 -8.91 7.29 -6.65
C SER A 111 -10.05 6.28 -6.45
N GLY A 112 -10.66 6.25 -5.27
CA GLY A 112 -11.84 5.47 -4.97
C GLY A 112 -13.15 6.23 -5.22
N SER A 113 -14.19 5.78 -4.52
CA SER A 113 -15.46 6.49 -4.48
C SER A 113 -15.48 7.55 -3.40
N LEU A 114 -16.30 8.58 -3.57
CA LEU A 114 -16.62 9.55 -2.53
C LEU A 114 -18.04 9.32 -2.03
N LEU A 115 -18.18 8.83 -0.80
CA LEU A 115 -19.44 8.74 -0.08
C LEU A 115 -19.55 9.89 0.92
N TYR A 116 -20.60 10.70 0.82
CA TYR A 116 -20.73 11.89 1.66
C TYR A 116 -22.14 12.18 2.19
N ILE A 117 -22.20 12.80 3.37
CA ILE A 117 -23.39 13.48 3.89
C ILE A 117 -22.94 14.85 4.39
N ALA A 118 -23.40 15.93 3.77
CA ALA A 118 -23.05 17.29 4.22
C ALA A 118 -24.01 18.39 3.80
N ASP A 119 -24.04 19.50 4.52
CA ASP A 119 -24.82 20.67 4.08
C ASP A 119 -24.24 21.27 2.80
N ASN A 120 -22.91 21.39 2.72
CA ASN A 120 -22.23 21.92 1.56
C ASN A 120 -21.08 21.01 1.14
N VAL A 121 -21.03 20.68 -0.14
CA VAL A 121 -19.92 19.98 -0.77
C VAL A 121 -19.37 20.83 -1.89
N TYR A 122 -18.07 21.07 -1.84
CA TYR A 122 -17.32 21.74 -2.89
C TYR A 122 -16.23 20.80 -3.39
N ILE A 123 -16.26 20.51 -4.69
CA ILE A 123 -15.23 19.75 -5.39
C ILE A 123 -14.58 20.70 -6.40
N SER A 124 -13.28 20.95 -6.22
CA SER A 124 -12.55 21.89 -7.07
C SER A 124 -12.16 21.27 -8.41
N THR A 125 -11.58 22.06 -9.31
CA THR A 125 -11.02 21.59 -10.60
C THR A 125 -9.91 20.55 -10.45
N LEU A 126 -9.29 20.46 -9.26
CA LEU A 126 -8.27 19.47 -8.92
C LEU A 126 -8.84 18.27 -8.14
N GLY A 127 -10.10 18.35 -7.69
CA GLY A 127 -10.79 17.34 -6.89
C GLY A 127 -11.39 16.21 -7.74
N GLU A 128 -10.59 15.53 -8.55
CA GLU A 128 -11.09 14.43 -9.38
C GLU A 128 -11.53 13.22 -8.53
N ILE A 129 -12.75 12.73 -8.76
CA ILE A 129 -13.23 11.46 -8.18
C ILE A 129 -13.17 10.42 -9.31
N GLU A 130 -12.23 9.47 -9.23
CA GLU A 130 -11.98 8.53 -10.34
C GLU A 130 -13.12 7.52 -10.54
N LYS A 131 -13.90 7.24 -9.48
CA LYS A 131 -15.08 6.36 -9.53
C LYS A 131 -16.36 7.19 -9.33
N ASP A 132 -17.28 6.69 -8.52
CA ASP A 132 -18.55 7.34 -8.25
C ASP A 132 -18.46 8.27 -7.03
N ALA A 133 -19.16 9.41 -7.12
CA ALA A 133 -19.49 10.25 -5.98
C ALA A 133 -21.00 10.16 -5.70
N TYR A 134 -21.38 9.71 -4.51
CA TYR A 134 -22.79 9.59 -4.12
C TYR A 134 -22.98 10.02 -2.67
N GLY A 135 -24.08 10.71 -2.40
CA GLY A 135 -24.27 11.32 -1.09
C GLY A 135 -25.52 12.16 -0.99
N LEU A 136 -25.73 12.72 0.19
CA LEU A 136 -26.80 13.67 0.48
C LEU A 136 -26.18 15.04 0.75
N THR A 137 -26.67 16.06 0.05
CA THR A 137 -26.29 17.44 0.34
C THR A 137 -27.35 18.45 -0.01
N ASN A 138 -27.37 19.56 0.73
CA ASN A 138 -28.20 20.72 0.41
C ASN A 138 -27.62 21.53 -0.75
N LYS A 139 -26.29 21.55 -0.88
CA LYS A 139 -25.59 22.27 -1.95
C LYS A 139 -24.33 21.53 -2.39
N LEU A 140 -24.33 21.15 -3.67
CA LEU A 140 -23.15 20.65 -4.37
C LEU A 140 -22.64 21.73 -5.32
N VAL A 141 -21.34 22.03 -5.24
CA VAL A 141 -20.61 22.86 -6.20
C VAL A 141 -19.49 22.02 -6.79
N LEU A 142 -19.46 21.95 -8.12
CA LEU A 142 -18.41 21.31 -8.89
C LEU A 142 -17.77 22.41 -9.73
N ASP A 143 -16.53 22.78 -9.40
CA ASP A 143 -15.74 23.65 -10.27
C ASP A 143 -15.05 22.73 -11.28
N GLY A 144 -15.68 22.56 -12.45
CA GLY A 144 -15.16 21.81 -13.60
C GLY A 144 -14.75 22.74 -14.72
#